data_AF-A0A6A3YGX9-F1
#
_entry.id   AF-A0A6A3YGX9-F1
#
_cell.length_a   1.000
_cell.length_b   1.000
_cell.length_c   1.000
_cell.angle_alpha   90.00
_cell.angle_beta   90.00
_cell.angle_gamma   90.00
#
_symmetry.space_group_name_H-M   'P 1'
#
loop_
_entity.id
_entity.type
_entity.pdbx_description
1 polymer ?
#
loop_
_entity_poly.entity_id
_entity_poly.type
_entity_poly.pdbx_seq_one_letter_code
_entity_poly.pdbx_strand_id
1 'polypeptide(L)' 'MPRARVAILSSAVCPRHSSTCTKTFCCRWRLQTVLQCQVSWTANLVSLYTYSERA' A
#
# COMPACT_ATOMS: atom_id res chain seq x y z
N MET A 1 11.76 -8.02 2.69
CA MET A 1 10.92 -9.24 2.65
C MET A 1 11.06 -9.92 1.29
N PRO A 2 11.91 -10.95 1.17
CA PRO A 2 12.27 -11.51 -0.13
C PRO A 2 11.15 -12.30 -0.83
N ARG A 3 10.12 -12.78 -0.10
CA ARG A 3 9.03 -13.62 -0.66
C ARG A 3 7.62 -13.01 -0.57
N ALA A 4 7.49 -11.79 -0.04
CA ALA A 4 6.19 -11.15 0.07
C ALA A 4 5.72 -10.72 -1.31
N ARG A 5 4.53 -11.19 -1.72
CA ARG A 5 3.90 -10.82 -3.00
C ARG A 5 2.85 -9.72 -2.84
N VAL A 6 2.36 -9.55 -1.62
CA VAL A 6 1.36 -8.56 -1.23
C VAL A 6 1.81 -7.88 0.06
N ALA A 7 1.68 -6.57 0.12
CA ALA A 7 1.87 -5.77 1.32
C ALA A 7 0.61 -4.95 1.58
N ILE A 8 0.10 -4.98 2.81
CA ILE A 8 -1.08 -4.24 3.23
C ILE A 8 -0.66 -3.26 4.31
N LEU A 9 -0.97 -1.98 4.11
CA LEU A 9 -0.55 -0.90 4.99
C LEU A 9 -1.75 0.00 5.32
N SER A 10 -1.82 0.50 6.54
CA SER A 10 -2.84 1.48 6.97
C SER A 10 -2.55 2.92 6.53
N SER A 11 -1.39 3.14 5.90
CA SER A 11 -0.97 4.44 5.37
C SER A 11 -0.37 4.28 3.98
N ALA A 12 -0.64 5.25 3.09
CA ALA A 12 -0.02 5.27 1.77
C ALA A 12 1.50 5.55 1.87
N VAL A 13 2.32 4.69 1.27
CA VAL A 13 3.80 4.85 1.28
C VAL A 13 4.25 5.99 0.36
N CYS A 14 3.55 6.17 -0.76
CA CYS A 14 3.69 7.35 -1.60
C CYS A 14 2.31 7.85 -2.02
N PRO A 15 1.94 9.09 -1.66
CA PRO A 15 0.65 9.67 -2.02
C PRO A 15 0.52 9.92 -3.53
N ARG A 16 1.65 10.11 -4.23
CA ARG A 16 1.75 10.20 -5.69
C ARG A 16 2.55 9.03 -6.21
N HIS A 17 1.95 7.85 -6.26
CA HIS A 17 2.51 6.68 -6.94
C HIS A 17 2.65 7.01 -8.46
N SER A 18 3.58 7.89 -8.83
CA SER A 18 3.91 8.24 -10.22
C SER A 18 5.04 7.34 -10.71
N SER A 19 5.14 7.21 -12.04
CA SER A 19 6.26 6.55 -12.72
C SER A 19 7.63 7.15 -12.38
N THR A 20 7.66 8.37 -11.83
CA THR A 20 8.86 9.13 -11.45
C THR A 20 9.26 9.00 -9.97
N CYS A 21 8.56 8.20 -9.16
CA CYS A 21 8.93 8.06 -7.75
C CYS A 21 10.22 7.24 -7.57
N THR A 22 11.23 7.84 -6.94
CA THR A 22 12.57 7.24 -6.72
C THR A 22 12.67 6.40 -5.44
N LYS A 23 11.59 6.27 -4.67
CA LYS A 23 11.60 5.44 -3.46
C LYS A 23 11.75 3.97 -3.84
N THR A 24 12.68 3.28 -3.19
CA THR A 24 12.94 1.83 -3.37
C THR A 24 11.67 0.98 -3.22
N PHE A 25 10.74 1.39 -2.36
CA PHE A 25 9.43 0.76 -2.24
C PHE A 25 8.62 0.84 -3.53
N CYS A 26 8.53 2.02 -4.15
CA CYS A 26 7.75 2.23 -5.39
C CYS A 26 8.36 1.52 -6.61
N CYS A 27 9.66 1.25 -6.60
CA CYS A 27 10.33 0.46 -7.64
C CYS A 27 9.83 -0.99 -7.65
N ARG A 28 9.56 -1.55 -6.46
CA ARG A 28 9.16 -2.96 -6.29
C ARG A 28 7.65 -3.13 -6.15
N TRP A 29 6.95 -2.17 -5.57
CA TRP A 29 5.55 -2.30 -5.18
C TRP A 29 4.66 -1.37 -6.00
N ARG A 30 3.50 -1.87 -6.42
CA ARG A 30 2.45 -1.12 -7.10
C ARG A 30 1.18 -1.17 -6.24
N LEU A 31 0.59 0.00 -5.98
CA LEU A 31 -0.70 0.09 -5.32
C LEU A 31 -1.74 -0.57 -6.23
N GLN A 32 -2.42 -1.59 -5.72
CA GLN A 32 -3.47 -2.32 -6.41
C GLN A 32 -4.84 -1.75 -6.06
N THR A 33 -5.13 -1.61 -4.77
CA THR A 33 -6.46 -1.24 -4.29
C THR A 33 -6.36 -0.53 -2.96
N VAL A 34 -7.33 0.36 -2.71
CA VAL A 34 -7.56 0.99 -1.42
C VAL A 34 -8.90 0.47 -0.90
N LEU A 35 -8.89 -0.14 0.28
CA LEU A 35 -10.08 -0.68 0.93
C LEU A 35 -10.40 0.21 2.13
N GLN A 36 -11.68 0.47 2.37
CA GLN A 36 -12.14 1.08 3.62
C GLN A 36 -12.66 -0.04 4.52
N CYS A 37 -12.05 -0.22 5.69
CA CYS A 37 -12.44 -1.27 6.62
C CYS A 37 -12.67 -0.72 8.04
N GLN A 38 -13.55 -1.41 8.76
CA GLN A 38 -13.69 -1.25 10.19
C GLN A 38 -12.51 -1.90 10.91
N VAL A 39 -12.05 -1.28 11.99
CA VAL A 39 -10.92 -1.76 12.79
C VAL A 39 -11.27 -1.71 14.27
N SER A 40 -10.58 -2.49 15.10
CA SER A 40 -10.93 -2.64 16.51
C SER A 40 -10.59 -1.44 17.40
N TRP A 41 -9.74 -0.51 16.94
CA TRP A 41 -9.19 0.58 17.74
C TRP A 41 -9.75 1.98 17.39
N THR A 42 -10.68 2.09 16.44
CA THR A 42 -11.36 3.35 16.11
C THR A 42 -12.74 3.08 15.54
N ALA A 43 -13.68 3.99 15.79
CA ALA A 43 -15.03 3.95 15.21
C ALA A 43 -15.06 4.41 13.74
N ASN A 44 -13.99 5.05 13.27
CA ASN A 44 -13.89 5.54 11.89
C ASN A 44 -13.39 4.44 10.95
N LEU A 45 -13.89 4.45 9.71
CA LEU A 45 -13.33 3.62 8.65
C LEU A 45 -11.88 4.01 8.37
N VAL A 46 -11.00 3.01 8.34
CA VAL A 46 -9.58 3.20 8.02
C VAL A 46 -9.32 2.74 6.60
N SER A 47 -8.51 3.51 5.88
CA SER A 47 -8.06 3.14 4.54
C SER A 47 -6.88 2.17 4.62
N LEU A 48 -7.06 0.96 4.08
CA LEU A 48 -6.00 -0.01 3.86
C LEU A 48 -5.52 0.04 2.41
N TYR A 49 -4.23 0.27 2.25
CA TYR A 49 -3.54 0.33 0.97
C TYR A 49 -2.92 -1.03 0.69
N THR A 50 -3.41 -1.69 -0.35
CA THR A 50 -2.93 -3.01 -0.79
C THR A 50 -1.97 -2.82 -1.95
N TYR A 51 -0.75 -3.33 -1.78
CA TYR A 51 0.32 -3.28 -2.77
C TYR A 51 0.65 -4.69 -3.24
N SER A 52 0.87 -4.85 -4.53
CA SER A 52 1.48 -6.06 -5.09
C SER A 52 2.88 -5.76 -5.60
N GLU A 53 3.70 -6.80 -5.72
CA GLU A 53 4.98 -6.69 -6.41
C GLU A 53 4.77 -6.31 -7.89
N ARG A 54 5.64 -5.45 -8.44
CA ARG A 54 5.76 -5.20 -9.87
C ARG A 54 6.55 -6.37 -10.46
N ALA A 55 5.92 -7.11 -11.38
CA ALA A 55 6.58 -8.15 -12.15
C ALA A 55 7.61 -7.54 -13.11
#